data_AF-A0A968M085-F1
#
_entry.id   AF-A0A968M085-F1
#
_cell.length_a   1.000
_cell.length_b   1.000
_cell.length_c   1.000
_cell.angle_alpha   90.00
_cell.angle_beta   90.00
_cell.angle_gamma   90.00
#
_symmetry.space_group_name_H-M   'P 1'
#
loop_
_entity.id
_entity.type
_entity.pdbx_description
1 polymer ?
#
loop_
_entity_poly.entity_id
_entity_poly.type
_entity_poly.pdbx_seq_one_letter_code
_entity_poly.pdbx_strand_id
1 'polypeptide(L)' 'MINPFQQHGAFSWCELMTTDLKAAEAFYVELFGWTVEDGPVEGMEYRVVSAGGQGVG' A
#
# COMPACT_ATOMS: atom_id res chain seq x y z
N MET A 1 22.11 5.09 -11.32
CA MET A 1 21.68 5.64 -10.00
C MET A 1 21.36 4.47 -9.10
N ILE A 2 21.69 4.56 -7.81
CA ILE A 2 21.29 3.57 -6.80
C ILE A 2 19.80 3.82 -6.48
N ASN A 3 18.97 2.79 -6.55
CA ASN A 3 17.59 2.88 -6.08
C ASN A 3 17.62 2.92 -4.53
N PRO A 4 17.16 4.00 -3.88
CA PRO A 4 17.23 4.12 -2.42
C PRO A 4 16.40 3.05 -1.69
N PHE A 5 15.44 2.42 -2.38
CA PHE A 5 14.62 1.33 -1.85
C PHE A 5 15.26 -0.07 -2.02
N GLN A 6 16.40 -0.19 -2.70
CA GLN A 6 17.10 -1.46 -2.93
C GLN A 6 18.44 -1.57 -2.17
N GLN A 7 18.64 -0.72 -1.17
CA GLN A 7 19.79 -0.79 -0.27
C GLN A 7 19.49 -1.69 0.94
N HIS A 8 20.50 -2.38 1.46
CA HIS A 8 20.36 -3.12 2.73
C HIS A 8 19.90 -2.17 3.86
N GLY A 9 18.81 -2.53 4.53
CA GLY A 9 18.20 -1.73 5.60
C GLY A 9 17.30 -0.60 5.10
N ALA A 10 17.10 -0.45 3.79
CA ALA A 10 16.13 0.49 3.26
C ALA A 10 14.71 0.09 3.68
N PHE A 11 13.84 1.11 3.78
CA PHE A 11 12.42 0.89 3.99
C PHE A 11 11.83 0.12 2.82
N SER A 12 11.14 -0.98 3.11
CA SER A 12 10.58 -1.88 2.09
C SER A 12 9.06 -1.97 2.10
N TRP A 13 8.40 -1.72 3.24
CA TRP A 13 6.97 -1.95 3.41
C TRP A 13 6.42 -1.20 4.62
N CYS A 14 5.20 -0.65 4.51
CA CYS A 14 4.37 -0.25 5.65
C CYS A 14 3.00 -0.90 5.53
N GLU A 15 2.42 -1.23 6.67
CA GLU A 15 1.03 -1.67 6.75
C GLU A 15 0.20 -0.69 7.56
N LEU A 16 -1.03 -0.48 7.10
CA LEU A 16 -2.06 0.21 7.87
C LEU A 16 -3.00 -0.84 8.46
N MET A 17 -3.00 -0.93 9.79
CA MET A 17 -4.00 -1.70 10.52
C MET A 17 -5.19 -0.78 10.82
N THR A 18 -6.36 -1.10 10.27
CA THR A 18 -7.60 -0.35 10.47
C THR A 18 -8.75 -1.28 10.81
N THR A 19 -9.72 -0.76 11.56
CA THR A 19 -10.99 -1.47 11.83
C THR A 19 -12.00 -1.30 10.69
N ASP A 20 -11.72 -0.41 9.74
CA ASP A 20 -12.57 -0.15 8.56
C ASP A 20 -11.70 0.00 7.31
N LEU A 21 -11.63 -1.07 6.52
CA LEU A 21 -10.86 -1.12 5.28
C LEU A 21 -11.45 -0.22 4.20
N LYS A 22 -12.78 -0.21 4.05
CA LYS A 22 -13.46 0.54 2.99
C LYS A 22 -13.34 2.04 3.20
N ALA A 23 -13.46 2.50 4.44
CA ALA A 23 -13.27 3.91 4.76
C ALA A 23 -11.81 4.36 4.54
N ALA A 24 -10.84 3.52 4.92
CA ALA A 24 -9.43 3.81 4.68
C ALA A 24 -9.12 3.88 3.17
N GLU A 25 -9.58 2.90 2.40
CA GLU A 25 -9.44 2.89 0.94
C GLU A 25 -9.99 4.17 0.31
N ALA A 26 -11.25 4.50 0.60
CA ALA A 26 -11.88 5.71 0.05
C ALA A 26 -11.09 6.98 0.41
N PHE A 27 -10.62 7.10 1.65
CA PHE A 27 -9.83 8.25 2.09
C PHE A 27 -8.53 8.42 1.29
N TYR A 28 -7.74 7.35 1.12
CA TYR A 28 -6.45 7.45 0.41
C TYR A 28 -6.63 7.58 -1.11
N VAL A 29 -7.65 6.93 -1.69
CA VAL A 29 -8.01 7.09 -3.11
C VAL A 29 -8.42 8.54 -3.38
N GLU A 30 -9.30 9.13 -2.57
CA GLU A 30 -9.77 10.51 -2.77
C GLU A 30 -8.69 11.55 -2.52
N LEU A 31 -7.88 11.37 -1.47
CA LEU A 31 -6.89 12.36 -1.07
C LEU A 31 -5.64 12.36 -1.96
N PHE A 32 -5.18 11.17 -2.37
CA PHE A 32 -3.90 11.03 -3.07
C PHE A 32 -4.02 10.44 -4.48
N GLY A 33 -5.20 9.99 -4.90
CA GLY A 33 -5.37 9.30 -6.18
C GLY A 33 -4.66 7.95 -6.24
N TRP A 34 -4.50 7.28 -5.09
CA TRP A 34 -3.90 5.94 -5.06
C TRP A 34 -4.83 4.91 -5.71
N THR A 35 -4.25 3.84 -6.22
CA THR A 35 -4.98 2.68 -6.73
C THR A 35 -4.89 1.54 -5.73
N VAL A 36 -5.92 0.70 -5.67
CA VAL A 36 -6.04 -0.38 -4.70
C VAL A 36 -6.31 -1.71 -5.41
N GLU A 37 -5.63 -2.76 -4.96
CA GLU A 37 -5.79 -4.12 -5.44
C GLU A 37 -5.94 -5.09 -4.25
N ASP A 38 -6.60 -6.22 -4.47
CA ASP A 38 -6.66 -7.29 -3.48
C ASP A 38 -5.27 -7.90 -3.28
N GLY A 39 -4.85 -8.00 -2.02
CA GLY A 39 -3.57 -8.60 -1.67
C GLY A 39 -3.60 -10.12 -1.67
N PRO A 40 -2.44 -10.77 -1.87
CA PRO A 40 -2.34 -12.23 -1.96
C PRO A 40 -2.28 -12.92 -0.58
N VAL A 41 -3.07 -12.46 0.40
CA VAL A 41 -3.10 -13.03 1.76
C VAL A 41 -4.35 -13.90 1.93
N GLU A 42 -4.16 -15.21 1.99
CA GLU A 42 -5.28 -16.14 2.15
C GLU A 42 -5.94 -16.01 3.53
N GLY A 43 -7.27 -15.96 3.56
CA GLY A 43 -8.05 -15.92 4.80
C GLY A 43 -8.13 -14.54 5.48
N MET A 44 -7.59 -13.48 4.87
CA MET A 44 -7.67 -12.10 5.36
C MET A 44 -8.06 -11.16 4.23
N GLU A 45 -8.95 -10.20 4.49
CA GLU A 45 -9.14 -9.09 3.57
C GLU A 45 -7.92 -8.17 3.66
N TYR A 46 -7.12 -8.13 2.59
CA TYR A 46 -5.88 -7.37 2.51
C TYR A 46 -5.89 -6.52 1.25
N ARG A 47 -5.40 -5.28 1.35
CA ARG A 47 -5.34 -4.32 0.25
C ARG A 47 -3.89 -3.90 0.03
N VAL A 48 -3.43 -4.00 -1.20
CA VAL A 48 -2.14 -3.45 -1.65
C VAL A 48 -2.45 -2.13 -2.36
N VAL A 49 -1.70 -1.08 -2.05
CA VAL A 49 -1.98 0.27 -2.57
C VAL A 49 -0.79 0.84 -3.33
N SER A 50 -1.08 1.53 -4.43
CA SER A 50 -0.05 2.09 -5.32
C SER A 50 -0.28 3.58 -5.59
N ALA A 51 0.82 4.34 -5.60
CA ALA A 51 0.86 5.73 -5.98
C ALA A 51 1.52 5.86 -7.37
N GLY A 52 0.77 6.31 -8.38
CA GLY A 52 1.32 6.47 -9.74
C GLY A 52 1.90 5.19 -10.35
N GLY A 53 1.35 4.03 -9.99
CA GLY A 53 1.85 2.72 -10.43
C GLY A 53 3.05 2.18 -9.64
N GLN A 54 3.51 2.87 -8.60
CA GLN A 54 4.49 2.35 -7.65
C GLN A 54 3.80 1.90 -6.37
N GLY A 55 4.01 0.65 -5.97
CA GLY A 55 3.56 0.14 -4.68
C GLY A 55 4.16 0.97 -3.54
N VAL A 56 3.31 1.42 -2.63
CA VAL A 56 3.71 2.16 -1.42
C VAL A 56 3.47 1.33 -0.14
N GLY A 57 2.83 0.17 -0.29
CA GLY A 57 2.54 -0.83 0.73
C GLY A 57 1.44 -1.76 0.24
#